data_AF-A0A7Y4UGP9-F1
#
_entry.id   AF-A0A7Y4UGP9-F1
#
_cell.length_a   1.000
_cell.length_b   1.000
_cell.length_c   1.000
_cell.angle_alpha   90.00
_cell.angle_beta   90.00
_cell.angle_gamma   90.00
#
_symmetry.space_group_name_H-M   'P 1'
#
loop_
_entity.id
_entity.type
_entity.pdbx_description
1 polymer ?
#
loop_
_entity_poly.entity_id
_entity_poly.type
_entity_poly.pdbx_seq_one_letter_code
_entity_poly.pdbx_strand_id
1 'polypeptide(L)'
;MHKPHIHRIALLALTVAIFTLTLSFARWRAQAERGSWRNDAAATVNVPAAALFATITVNTTADENNVGAACSLREAIVAANTNAAFGGCTAGAAGLDTIQFNLGAGTPTINVLSALPTITEPVTINGNTGGSTRVELNGIGAGGD
;
A
#
# COMPACT_ATOMS: atom_id res chain seq x y z
N MET A 1 55.55 -20.68 -69.61
CA MET A 1 56.41 -19.96 -68.64
C MET A 1 56.52 -20.84 -67.39
N HIS A 2 57.65 -21.51 -67.08
CA HIS A 2 58.88 -20.99 -66.42
C HIS A 2 58.54 -20.19 -65.15
N LYS A 3 58.97 -20.47 -63.91
CA LYS A 3 59.84 -21.45 -63.21
C LYS A 3 59.54 -21.22 -61.68
N PRO A 4 60.26 -21.74 -60.66
CA PRO A 4 59.67 -22.31 -59.44
C PRO A 4 60.03 -21.49 -58.17
N HIS A 5 59.78 -22.10 -57.00
CA HIS A 5 60.63 -22.07 -55.81
C HIS A 5 60.36 -21.11 -54.62
N ILE A 6 60.06 -21.76 -53.47
CA ILE A 6 60.70 -21.73 -52.13
C ILE A 6 60.88 -20.41 -51.33
N HIS A 7 60.78 -20.60 -50.00
CA HIS A 7 61.53 -19.99 -48.87
C HIS A 7 60.86 -18.82 -48.14
N ARG A 8 60.34 -19.07 -46.92
CA ARG A 8 60.98 -18.88 -45.59
C ARG A 8 61.08 -17.41 -45.15
N ILE A 9 60.45 -17.03 -44.02
CA ILE A 9 60.83 -15.99 -43.03
C ILE A 9 59.91 -16.24 -41.80
N ALA A 10 60.32 -16.84 -40.68
CA ALA A 10 61.21 -16.37 -39.59
C ALA A 10 60.71 -15.06 -38.94
N LEU A 11 59.93 -15.13 -37.85
CA LEU A 11 60.39 -14.96 -36.46
C LEU A 11 61.07 -13.60 -36.18
N LEU A 12 60.39 -12.69 -35.47
CA LEU A 12 60.91 -11.64 -34.56
C LEU A 12 59.68 -10.94 -33.94
N ALA A 13 59.24 -11.28 -32.73
CA ALA A 13 59.82 -10.90 -31.44
C ALA A 13 59.80 -9.39 -31.18
N LEU A 14 59.23 -9.06 -30.01
CA LEU A 14 59.63 -7.93 -29.15
C LEU A 14 58.98 -6.56 -29.40
N THR A 15 57.75 -6.38 -28.89
CA THR A 15 57.34 -5.11 -28.25
C THR A 15 57.05 -5.31 -26.76
N VAL A 16 57.90 -6.11 -26.10
CA VAL A 16 57.97 -6.17 -24.64
C VAL A 16 58.38 -4.79 -24.12
N ALA A 17 57.43 -4.06 -23.54
CA ALA A 17 57.54 -2.99 -22.56
C ALA A 17 56.23 -2.21 -22.66
N ILE A 18 55.20 -2.52 -21.88
CA ILE A 18 54.90 -1.85 -20.61
C ILE A 18 53.97 -2.78 -19.80
N PHE A 19 54.24 -2.88 -18.48
CA PHE A 19 53.47 -3.56 -17.42
C PHE A 19 53.85 -5.01 -17.03
N THR A 20 55.06 -5.14 -16.50
CA THR A 20 55.40 -5.98 -15.34
C THR A 20 54.44 -5.65 -14.17
N LEU A 21 53.72 -6.60 -13.55
CA LEU A 21 54.23 -7.30 -12.36
C LEU A 21 53.44 -8.60 -12.07
N THR A 22 54.06 -9.72 -12.41
CA THR A 22 54.24 -10.94 -11.61
C THR A 22 53.07 -11.64 -10.89
N LEU A 23 52.77 -12.81 -11.46
CA LEU A 23 52.90 -14.14 -10.83
C LEU A 23 51.74 -14.67 -9.98
N SER A 24 51.31 -15.85 -10.45
CA SER A 24 50.90 -17.02 -9.67
C SER A 24 49.41 -17.34 -9.67
N PHE A 25 49.01 -17.95 -10.80
CA PHE A 25 48.29 -19.22 -10.77
C PHE A 25 49.05 -20.22 -9.87
N ALA A 26 48.90 -20.09 -8.56
CA ALA A 26 49.22 -21.12 -7.59
C ALA A 26 48.54 -20.74 -6.28
N ARG A 27 47.46 -21.47 -5.96
CA ARG A 27 47.11 -21.98 -4.61
C ARG A 27 45.66 -22.43 -4.55
N TRP A 28 45.40 -23.54 -5.24
CA TRP A 28 44.42 -24.51 -4.76
C TRP A 28 44.98 -25.11 -3.46
N ARG A 29 44.42 -24.71 -2.31
CA ARG A 29 44.41 -25.35 -0.97
C ARG A 29 43.69 -24.35 -0.05
N ALA A 30 42.40 -24.54 0.16
CA ALA A 30 41.86 -25.27 1.31
C ALA A 30 41.93 -24.46 2.61
N GLN A 31 40.73 -24.06 3.08
CA GLN A 31 40.32 -23.95 4.50
C GLN A 31 41.05 -22.90 5.36
N ALA A 32 40.44 -22.22 6.33
CA ALA A 32 39.07 -22.06 6.79
C ALA A 32 39.18 -21.05 7.94
N GLU A 33 38.37 -19.98 7.98
CA GLU A 33 37.95 -19.39 9.26
C GLU A 33 36.47 -19.02 9.19
N ARG A 34 35.71 -19.82 9.93
CA ARG A 34 34.26 -19.79 10.07
C ARG A 34 33.91 -18.65 11.01
N GLY A 35 33.65 -17.47 10.46
CA GLY A 35 32.68 -16.56 11.07
C GLY A 35 31.30 -17.18 10.90
N SER A 36 30.93 -18.07 11.83
CA SER A 36 29.61 -18.71 11.86
C SER A 36 28.55 -17.63 12.11
N TRP A 37 28.04 -17.01 11.05
CA TRP A 37 26.73 -16.37 11.07
C TRP A 37 25.71 -17.50 11.25
N ARG A 38 25.57 -18.00 12.48
CA ARG A 38 24.43 -18.82 12.84
C ARG A 38 23.22 -17.96 12.48
N ASN A 39 22.37 -18.47 11.59
CA ASN A 39 21.00 -18.00 11.47
C ASN A 39 20.30 -18.40 12.77
N ASP A 40 20.62 -17.71 13.87
CA ASP A 40 19.83 -17.77 15.08
C ASP A 40 18.45 -17.24 14.67
N ALA A 41 17.43 -18.09 14.84
CA ALA A 41 16.07 -17.92 14.31
C ALA A 41 15.66 -16.45 14.28
N ALA A 42 15.28 -15.95 13.10
CA ALA A 42 14.81 -14.58 12.92
C ALA A 42 13.82 -14.26 14.04
N ALA A 43 14.27 -13.48 15.03
CA ALA A 43 13.41 -13.00 16.08
C ALA A 43 12.36 -12.15 15.35
N THR A 44 11.13 -12.67 15.26
CA THR A 44 10.00 -11.91 14.75
C THR A 44 9.84 -10.73 15.70
N VAL A 45 10.39 -9.58 15.33
CA VAL A 45 10.12 -8.34 16.03
C VAL A 45 8.65 -8.04 15.75
N ASN A 46 7.80 -8.36 16.73
CA ASN A 46 6.40 -7.96 16.72
C ASN A 46 6.35 -6.46 16.97
N VAL A 47 6.65 -5.67 15.93
CA VAL A 47 6.33 -4.24 15.94
C VAL A 47 4.81 -4.19 15.96
N PRO A 48 4.17 -3.63 17.00
CA PRO A 48 2.72 -3.45 16.97
C PRO A 48 2.39 -2.65 15.71
N ALA A 49 1.50 -3.16 14.87
CA ALA A 49 0.98 -2.37 13.76
C ALA A 49 0.43 -1.07 14.35
N ALA A 50 0.95 0.07 13.89
CA ALA A 50 0.39 1.35 14.29
C ALA A 50 -1.11 1.31 13.94
N ALA A 51 -1.97 1.69 14.89
CA ALA A 51 -3.38 1.82 14.62
C ALA A 51 -3.54 2.80 13.46
N LEU A 52 -4.02 2.30 12.33
CA LEU A 52 -4.38 3.13 11.21
C LEU A 52 -5.78 3.67 11.48
N PHE A 53 -6.01 4.92 11.10
CA PHE A 53 -7.33 5.54 11.13
C PHE A 53 -7.62 6.06 9.73
N ALA A 54 -8.80 5.77 9.20
CA ALA A 54 -9.28 6.35 7.97
C ALA A 54 -10.25 7.50 8.28
N THR A 55 -10.25 8.51 7.42
CA THR A 55 -11.30 9.53 7.37
C THR A 55 -12.16 9.27 6.14
N ILE A 56 -13.40 8.85 6.35
CA ILE A 56 -14.37 8.56 5.29
C ILE A 56 -15.32 9.75 5.20
N THR A 57 -15.38 10.40 4.03
CA THR A 57 -16.17 11.63 3.82
C THR A 57 -17.46 11.32 3.08
N VAL A 58 -18.59 11.38 3.78
CA VAL A 58 -19.92 11.33 3.20
C VAL A 58 -20.19 12.64 2.45
N ASN A 59 -20.52 12.56 1.17
CA ASN A 59 -20.68 13.73 0.29
C ASN A 59 -22.01 13.76 -0.48
N THR A 60 -22.94 12.86 -0.13
CA THR A 60 -24.32 12.88 -0.63
C THR A 60 -25.33 12.67 0.51
N THR A 61 -26.51 13.26 0.36
CA THR A 61 -27.66 13.02 1.24
C THR A 61 -28.49 11.81 0.82
N ALA A 62 -28.18 11.20 -0.32
CA ALA A 62 -28.83 9.97 -0.77
C ALA A 62 -28.43 8.78 0.12
N ASP A 63 -29.39 7.91 0.44
CA ASP A 63 -29.16 6.62 1.09
C ASP A 63 -28.89 5.55 0.03
N GLU A 64 -27.64 5.47 -0.43
CA GLU A 64 -27.21 4.58 -1.51
C GLU A 64 -26.58 3.29 -0.96
N ASN A 65 -26.53 2.24 -1.80
CA ASN A 65 -25.90 0.97 -1.45
C ASN A 65 -25.16 0.39 -2.66
N ASN A 66 -23.94 0.86 -2.90
CA ASN A 66 -23.08 0.45 -3.99
C ASN A 66 -23.70 0.70 -5.38
N VAL A 67 -24.33 1.87 -5.55
CA VAL A 67 -25.01 2.26 -6.80
C VAL A 67 -24.38 3.50 -7.43
N GLY A 68 -24.07 4.53 -6.63
CA GLY A 68 -23.53 5.79 -7.10
C GLY A 68 -22.02 5.92 -6.92
N ALA A 69 -21.48 6.99 -7.50
CA ALA A 69 -20.08 7.41 -7.31
C ALA A 69 -19.90 8.30 -6.06
N ALA A 70 -21.00 8.77 -5.47
CA ALA A 70 -20.97 9.52 -4.23
C ALA A 70 -20.86 8.57 -3.03
N CYS A 71 -20.31 9.04 -1.93
CA CYS A 71 -20.19 8.30 -0.69
C CYS A 71 -21.37 8.64 0.21
N SER A 72 -22.33 7.72 0.34
CA SER A 72 -23.46 7.83 1.27
C SER A 72 -23.09 7.40 2.69
N LEU A 73 -23.94 7.73 3.68
CA LEU A 73 -23.74 7.30 5.08
C LEU A 73 -23.73 5.78 5.22
N ARG A 74 -24.64 5.08 4.52
CA ARG A 74 -24.71 3.62 4.56
C ARG A 74 -23.42 2.99 4.04
N GLU A 75 -22.93 3.48 2.91
CA GLU A 75 -21.69 2.99 2.32
C GLU A 75 -20.48 3.31 3.19
N ALA A 76 -20.45 4.47 3.84
CA ALA A 76 -19.38 4.85 4.75
C ALA A 76 -19.29 3.90 5.97
N ILE A 77 -20.44 3.49 6.53
CA ILE A 77 -20.48 2.50 7.61
C ILE A 77 -19.96 1.14 7.13
N VAL A 78 -20.35 0.70 5.92
CA VAL A 78 -19.84 -0.57 5.35
C VAL A 78 -18.32 -0.49 5.12
N ALA A 79 -17.82 0.63 4.59
CA ALA A 79 -16.41 0.82 4.32
C ALA A 79 -15.56 0.81 5.61
N ALA A 80 -16.07 1.44 6.69
CA ALA A 80 -15.45 1.39 8.01
C ALA A 80 -15.44 -0.03 8.59
N ASN A 81 -16.59 -0.72 8.55
CA ASN A 81 -16.72 -2.08 9.10
C ASN A 81 -15.88 -3.15 8.37
N THR A 82 -15.57 -2.93 7.09
CA THR A 82 -14.90 -3.93 6.24
C THR A 82 -13.45 -3.58 5.94
N ASN A 83 -13.01 -2.38 6.31
CA ASN A 83 -11.70 -1.84 5.96
C ASN A 83 -11.41 -1.89 4.45
N ALA A 84 -12.46 -1.78 3.63
CA ALA A 84 -12.42 -1.88 2.19
C ALA A 84 -13.29 -0.81 1.54
N ALA A 85 -12.94 -0.39 0.32
CA ALA A 85 -13.74 0.58 -0.41
C ALA A 85 -15.11 -0.03 -0.76
N PHE A 86 -16.17 0.76 -0.64
CA PHE A 86 -17.54 0.30 -0.89
C PHE A 86 -18.39 1.45 -1.45
N GLY A 87 -19.10 1.20 -2.56
CA GLY A 87 -19.80 2.26 -3.30
C GLY A 87 -18.86 3.39 -3.71
N GLY A 88 -19.27 4.65 -3.49
CA GLY A 88 -18.42 5.81 -3.71
C GLY A 88 -17.45 6.14 -2.56
N CYS A 89 -17.39 5.32 -1.50
CA CYS A 89 -16.54 5.57 -0.33
C CYS A 89 -15.15 4.94 -0.46
N THR A 90 -14.13 5.64 0.05
CA THR A 90 -12.79 5.09 0.24
C THR A 90 -12.78 4.00 1.32
N ALA A 91 -11.77 3.14 1.29
CA ALA A 91 -11.61 2.11 2.31
C ALA A 91 -11.44 2.71 3.73
N GLY A 92 -12.06 2.05 4.71
CA GLY A 92 -11.74 2.22 6.13
C GLY A 92 -10.35 1.64 6.48
N ALA A 93 -9.98 1.72 7.75
CA ALA A 93 -8.74 1.15 8.25
C ALA A 93 -8.96 0.44 9.58
N ALA A 94 -8.29 -0.71 9.76
CA ALA A 94 -8.42 -1.50 10.98
C ALA A 94 -8.03 -0.65 12.20
N GLY A 95 -9.00 -0.38 13.07
CA GLY A 95 -8.81 0.55 14.19
C GLY A 95 -9.99 1.51 14.35
N LEU A 96 -9.67 2.76 14.72
CA LEU A 96 -10.66 3.81 14.91
C LEU A 96 -10.79 4.63 13.62
N ASP A 97 -11.91 4.49 12.94
CA ASP A 97 -12.23 5.32 11.78
C ASP A 97 -13.01 6.58 12.17
N THR A 98 -12.96 7.58 11.30
CA THR A 98 -13.79 8.79 11.40
C THR A 98 -14.66 8.91 10.15
N ILE A 99 -15.98 8.92 10.34
CA ILE A 99 -16.93 9.31 9.32
C ILE A 99 -17.24 10.81 9.51
N GLN A 100 -16.95 11.59 8.50
CA GLN A 100 -17.25 13.03 8.44
C GLN A 100 -18.17 13.33 7.24
N PHE A 101 -18.73 14.53 7.22
CA PHE A 101 -19.68 14.97 6.20
C PHE A 101 -19.18 16.20 5.46
N ASN A 102 -19.38 16.20 4.15
CA ASN A 102 -19.24 17.37 3.27
C ASN A 102 -20.53 17.53 2.45
N LEU A 103 -21.59 17.95 3.15
CA LEU A 103 -22.96 18.06 2.62
C LEU A 103 -23.42 19.52 2.45
N GLY A 104 -22.52 20.48 2.70
CA GLY A 104 -22.82 21.91 2.66
C GLY A 104 -23.23 22.48 4.02
N ALA A 105 -23.70 23.73 4.01
CA ALA A 105 -24.01 24.50 5.21
C ALA A 105 -25.37 24.14 5.83
N GLY A 106 -25.53 24.42 7.14
CA GLY A 106 -26.79 24.26 7.86
C GLY A 106 -26.99 22.85 8.41
N THR A 107 -28.22 22.34 8.34
CA THR A 107 -28.62 21.02 8.84
C THR A 107 -29.10 20.12 7.71
N PRO A 108 -28.19 19.52 6.93
CA PRO A 108 -28.58 18.59 5.86
C PRO A 108 -29.29 17.36 6.45
N THR A 109 -30.34 16.91 5.75
CA THR A 109 -31.12 15.74 6.12
C THR A 109 -30.78 14.57 5.21
N ILE A 110 -30.48 13.42 5.81
CA ILE A 110 -30.35 12.12 5.12
C ILE A 110 -31.63 11.34 5.39
N ASN A 111 -32.38 11.01 4.33
CA ASN A 111 -33.58 10.19 4.42
C ASN A 111 -33.22 8.71 4.35
N VAL A 112 -33.03 8.09 5.51
CA VAL A 112 -32.68 6.69 5.68
C VAL A 112 -33.87 5.80 5.32
N LEU A 113 -33.71 4.99 4.28
CA LEU A 113 -34.77 4.19 3.66
C LEU A 113 -34.97 2.82 4.33
N SER A 114 -33.95 2.33 5.03
CA SER A 114 -33.96 1.07 5.78
C SER A 114 -32.94 1.13 6.91
N ALA A 115 -33.00 0.22 7.90
CA ALA A 115 -32.04 0.22 9.00
C ALA A 115 -30.59 0.34 8.50
N LEU A 116 -29.82 1.26 9.08
CA LEU A 116 -28.40 1.39 8.76
C LEU A 116 -27.64 0.12 9.18
N PRO A 117 -26.53 -0.22 8.51
CA PRO A 117 -25.71 -1.35 8.92
C PRO A 117 -25.25 -1.19 10.37
N THR A 118 -25.22 -2.28 11.12
CA THR A 118 -24.66 -2.27 12.47
C THR A 118 -23.19 -1.90 12.41
N ILE A 119 -22.75 -1.00 13.29
CA ILE A 119 -21.34 -0.65 13.46
C ILE A 119 -20.64 -1.81 14.18
N THR A 120 -19.62 -2.40 13.54
CA THR A 120 -18.89 -3.57 14.05
C THR A 120 -17.46 -3.25 14.47
N GLU A 121 -16.95 -2.07 14.13
CA GLU A 121 -15.63 -1.57 14.52
C GLU A 121 -15.74 -0.17 15.15
N PRO A 122 -14.76 0.26 15.95
CA PRO A 122 -14.75 1.61 16.52
C PRO A 122 -14.83 2.68 15.42
N VAL A 123 -15.83 3.55 15.51
CA VAL A 123 -15.98 4.67 14.58
C VAL A 123 -16.44 5.92 15.31
N THR A 124 -15.86 7.06 14.95
CA THR A 124 -16.37 8.38 15.32
C THR A 124 -17.19 8.93 14.16
N ILE A 125 -18.44 9.32 14.40
CA ILE A 125 -19.29 9.97 13.40
C ILE A 125 -19.42 11.45 13.76
N ASN A 126 -18.74 12.32 13.01
CA ASN A 126 -18.74 13.76 13.27
C ASN A 126 -19.67 14.51 12.31
N GLY A 127 -20.90 14.79 12.77
CA GLY A 127 -21.94 15.46 12.00
C GLY A 127 -21.83 16.99 11.87
N ASN A 128 -20.74 17.64 12.29
CA ASN A 128 -20.58 19.11 12.21
C ASN A 128 -19.45 19.58 11.28
N THR A 129 -19.11 18.77 10.28
CA THR A 129 -18.02 19.05 9.34
C THR A 129 -18.55 19.55 7.99
N GLY A 130 -17.65 20.03 7.13
CA GLY A 130 -18.00 20.39 5.75
C GLY A 130 -19.01 21.53 5.61
N GLY A 131 -19.07 22.41 6.63
CA GLY A 131 -19.99 23.56 6.69
C GLY A 131 -21.29 23.29 7.46
N SER A 132 -21.64 22.02 7.70
CA SER A 132 -22.83 21.67 8.47
C SER A 132 -22.63 21.97 9.97
N THR A 133 -23.71 22.34 10.67
CA THR A 133 -23.69 22.47 12.14
C THR A 133 -24.11 21.18 12.83
N ARG A 134 -24.94 20.38 12.14
CA ARG A 134 -25.36 19.03 12.50
C ARG A 134 -25.95 18.34 11.27
N VAL A 135 -25.81 17.02 11.17
CA VAL A 135 -26.56 16.20 10.20
C VAL A 135 -27.80 15.61 10.87
N GLU A 136 -28.93 15.66 10.17
CA GLU A 136 -30.20 15.06 10.59
C GLU A 136 -30.42 13.73 9.86
N LEU A 137 -30.72 12.66 10.61
CA LEU A 137 -31.15 11.39 10.05
C LEU A 137 -32.67 11.28 10.23
N ASN A 138 -33.38 11.13 9.11
CA ASN A 138 -34.83 10.97 9.08
C ASN A 138 -35.21 9.71 8.31
N GLY A 139 -36.50 9.35 8.32
CA GLY A 139 -37.02 8.21 7.56
C GLY A 139 -37.20 6.94 8.38
N ILE A 140 -37.80 5.93 7.75
CA ILE A 140 -38.24 4.68 8.40
C ILE A 140 -37.08 3.87 8.98
N GLY A 141 -35.87 4.03 8.43
CA GLY A 141 -34.67 3.35 8.90
C GLY A 141 -33.88 4.09 9.98
N ALA A 142 -34.30 5.31 10.36
CA ALA A 142 -33.57 6.16 11.31
C ALA A 142 -33.75 5.75 12.78
N GLY A 143 -34.51 4.68 13.06
CA GLY A 143 -34.69 4.14 14.41
C GLY A 143 -35.69 4.92 15.27
N GLY A 144 -36.66 5.61 14.65
CA GLY A 144 -37.79 6.21 15.38
C GLY A 144 -38.76 5.13 15.86
N ASP A 145 -39.04 5.18 17.16
CA ASP A 145 -40.00 4.37 17.93
C ASP A 145 -41.47 4.73 17.66
#